data_AF-A0A950P1X2-F1
#
_entry.id   AF-A0A950P1X2-F1
#
_cell.length_a   1.000
_cell.length_b   1.000
_cell.length_c   1.000
_cell.angle_alpha   90.00
_cell.angle_beta   90.00
_cell.angle_gamma   90.00
#
_symmetry.space_group_name_H-M   'P 1'
#
loop_
_entity.id
_entity.type
_entity.pdbx_description
1 polymer ?
#
loop_
_entity_poly.entity_id
_entity_poly.type
_entity_poly.pdbx_seq_one_letter_code
_entity_poly.pdbx_strand_id
1 'polypeptide(L)'
;SYGGRHDKDGLDSIDCLIANTRNNPIEELEWRFPMRTERYELREEPCAAGKWRGGIGTVRVNRFLVDTMVTCEGERNESDPPWGVFGGHDGVNASTKITKPDGTVEYWPSKFTGRTLSAGSTIEIVVPNSGGYGDPLERDPELVLSDVLDGFTTAELAERDYRVVIDVERRTIDHEATRRLREQGRAGARSPAT
;
A
#
# COMPACT_ATOMS: atom_id res chain seq x y z
N SER A 1 -8.30 -0.32 0.52
CA SER A 1 -7.97 0.38 -0.74
C SER A 1 -8.53 -0.40 -1.91
N TYR A 2 -8.73 0.25 -3.05
CA TYR A 2 -9.27 -0.39 -4.27
C TYR A 2 -8.16 -0.71 -5.26
N GLY A 3 -8.35 -1.76 -6.07
CA GLY A 3 -7.48 -2.03 -7.23
C GLY A 3 -7.60 -0.97 -8.31
N GLY A 4 -6.62 -0.94 -9.21
CA GLY A 4 -6.71 -0.13 -10.43
C GLY A 4 -8.00 -0.45 -11.21
N ARG A 5 -8.64 0.57 -11.76
CA ARG A 5 -9.89 0.44 -12.52
C ARG A 5 -9.59 0.55 -14.01
N HIS A 6 -10.55 0.19 -14.86
CA HIS A 6 -10.36 0.22 -16.32
C HIS A 6 -9.91 1.59 -16.87
N ASP A 7 -10.32 2.68 -16.22
CA ASP A 7 -10.14 4.06 -16.69
C ASP A 7 -9.57 5.02 -15.63
N LYS A 8 -9.27 4.53 -14.42
CA LYS A 8 -8.87 5.36 -13.27
C LYS A 8 -8.04 4.57 -12.28
N ASP A 9 -7.17 5.28 -11.56
CA ASP A 9 -6.44 4.70 -10.42
C ASP A 9 -7.37 4.18 -9.33
N GLY A 10 -6.86 3.22 -8.57
CA GLY A 10 -7.49 2.71 -7.37
C GLY A 10 -7.66 3.80 -6.32
N LEU A 11 -8.76 3.74 -5.58
CA LEU A 11 -8.99 4.65 -4.46
C LEU A 11 -8.07 4.29 -3.29
N ASP A 12 -7.26 5.27 -2.88
CA ASP A 12 -6.35 5.17 -1.75
C ASP A 12 -7.11 5.20 -0.43
N SER A 13 -6.73 4.33 0.51
CA SER A 13 -7.19 4.33 1.91
C SER A 13 -8.72 4.34 2.12
N ILE A 14 -9.46 3.75 1.16
CA ILE A 14 -10.90 3.54 1.28
C ILE A 14 -11.18 2.06 1.52
N ASP A 15 -12.03 1.77 2.50
CA ASP A 15 -12.54 0.42 2.79
C ASP A 15 -13.70 0.05 1.85
N CYS A 16 -13.90 -1.24 1.62
CA CYS A 16 -14.83 -1.72 0.60
C CYS A 16 -16.31 -1.44 0.96
N LEU A 17 -17.11 -1.21 -0.09
CA LEU A 17 -18.50 -0.74 -0.11
C LEU A 17 -19.52 -1.43 0.82
N ILE A 18 -19.21 -2.59 1.42
CA ILE A 18 -20.15 -3.31 2.30
C ILE A 18 -20.28 -2.61 3.67
N ALA A 19 -19.27 -1.89 4.14
CA ALA A 19 -19.27 -1.36 5.50
C ALA A 19 -19.78 0.08 5.64
N ASN A 20 -19.78 0.89 4.56
CA ASN A 20 -20.15 2.33 4.53
C ASN A 20 -19.67 3.12 5.78
N THR A 21 -18.54 2.72 6.33
CA THR A 21 -18.01 3.21 7.59
C THR A 21 -17.10 4.39 7.29
N ARG A 22 -17.43 5.54 7.87
CA ARG A 22 -16.46 6.63 7.97
C ARG A 22 -15.35 6.20 8.92
N ASN A 23 -14.15 6.71 8.68
CA ASN A 23 -13.08 6.56 9.65
C ASN A 23 -13.50 7.17 11.00
N ASN A 24 -13.19 6.48 12.09
CA ASN A 24 -13.36 6.99 13.45
C ASN A 24 -12.26 8.03 13.74
N PRO A 25 -12.61 9.27 14.15
CA PRO A 25 -11.64 10.26 14.58
C PRO A 25 -10.73 9.69 15.68
N ILE A 26 -9.46 10.07 15.66
CA ILE A 26 -8.49 9.62 16.66
C ILE A 26 -8.96 10.04 18.06
N GLU A 27 -9.46 11.26 18.19
CA GLU A 27 -9.95 11.82 19.45
C GLU A 27 -11.13 11.03 20.02
N GLU A 28 -12.02 10.49 19.17
CA GLU A 28 -13.14 9.64 19.61
C GLU A 28 -12.63 8.31 20.16
N LEU A 29 -11.64 7.72 19.51
CA LEU A 29 -11.07 6.44 19.94
C LEU A 29 -10.27 6.57 21.24
N GLU A 30 -9.44 7.61 21.37
CA GLU A 30 -8.69 7.88 22.59
C GLU A 30 -9.59 8.29 23.76
N TRP A 31 -10.75 8.91 23.47
CA TRP A 31 -11.75 9.20 24.49
C TRP A 31 -12.46 7.95 24.99
N ARG A 32 -12.77 7.03 24.08
CA ARG A 32 -13.63 5.87 24.36
C ARG A 32 -12.87 4.66 24.87
N PHE A 33 -11.62 4.50 24.45
CA PHE A 33 -10.80 3.34 24.75
C PHE A 33 -9.51 3.77 25.44
N PRO A 34 -8.99 2.98 26.41
CA PRO A 34 -7.72 3.27 27.09
C PRO A 34 -6.54 2.95 26.16
N MET A 35 -6.44 3.70 25.07
CA MET A 35 -5.39 3.58 24.06
C MET A 35 -4.97 4.96 23.54
N ARG A 36 -3.83 5.00 22.86
CA ARG A 36 -3.33 6.18 22.15
C ARG A 36 -2.93 5.81 20.73
N THR A 37 -3.32 6.60 19.74
CA THR A 37 -2.85 6.42 18.36
C THR A 37 -1.48 7.09 18.22
N GLU A 38 -0.45 6.30 17.89
CA GLU A 38 0.92 6.79 17.71
C GLU A 38 1.25 7.10 16.25
N ARG A 39 0.59 6.41 15.32
CA ARG A 39 0.78 6.57 13.87
C ARG A 39 -0.53 6.31 13.16
N TYR A 40 -0.89 7.19 12.23
CA TYR A 40 -1.98 6.95 11.29
C TYR A 40 -1.74 7.71 9.99
N GLU A 41 -1.34 6.99 8.95
CA GLU A 41 -0.87 7.57 7.69
C GLU A 41 -0.98 6.57 6.53
N LEU A 42 -0.69 7.02 5.31
CA LEU A 42 -0.51 6.13 4.17
C LEU A 42 0.71 5.23 4.38
N ARG A 43 0.62 4.02 3.84
CA ARG A 43 1.73 3.05 3.86
C ARG A 43 2.88 3.53 2.97
N GLU A 44 4.11 3.27 3.43
CA GLU A 44 5.34 3.67 2.73
C GLU A 44 5.63 2.83 1.48
N GLU A 45 5.27 1.54 1.51
CA GLU A 45 5.45 0.68 0.34
C GLU A 45 4.66 1.23 -0.86
N PRO A 46 5.26 1.23 -2.06
CA PRO A 46 4.67 1.85 -3.24
C PRO A 46 3.37 1.17 -3.65
N CYS A 47 2.51 1.94 -4.32
CA CYS A 47 1.34 1.40 -5.00
C CYS A 47 1.73 0.37 -6.07
N ALA A 48 0.87 -0.62 -6.30
CA ALA A 48 1.11 -1.60 -7.36
C ALA A 48 1.02 -0.94 -8.73
N ALA A 49 2.02 -1.19 -9.57
CA ALA A 49 2.10 -0.60 -10.89
C ALA A 49 1.05 -1.17 -11.85
N GLY A 50 0.52 -0.31 -12.70
CA GLY A 50 -0.35 -0.66 -13.81
C GLY A 50 -0.55 0.56 -14.69
N LYS A 51 -1.22 0.42 -15.84
CA LYS A 51 -1.75 1.58 -16.56
C LYS A 51 -2.52 2.50 -15.61
N TRP A 52 -3.31 1.87 -14.75
CA TRP A 52 -3.92 2.48 -13.57
C TRP A 52 -3.39 1.79 -12.32
N ARG A 53 -2.81 2.57 -11.41
CA ARG A 53 -2.18 2.04 -10.20
C ARG A 53 -3.21 1.51 -9.22
N GLY A 54 -2.79 0.56 -8.39
CA GLY A 54 -3.56 0.16 -7.22
C GLY A 54 -3.62 1.27 -6.16
N GLY A 55 -4.64 1.20 -5.30
CA GLY A 55 -4.79 2.10 -4.16
C GLY A 55 -3.86 1.71 -3.00
N ILE A 56 -3.35 2.72 -2.30
CA ILE A 56 -2.41 2.61 -1.18
C ILE A 56 -3.18 2.38 0.12
N GLY A 57 -2.72 1.44 0.94
CA GLY A 57 -3.23 1.17 2.27
C GLY A 57 -2.76 2.17 3.32
N THR A 58 -3.25 2.03 4.55
CA THR A 58 -2.79 2.82 5.70
C THR A 58 -1.96 2.00 6.66
N VAL A 59 -1.10 2.67 7.41
CA VAL A 59 -0.50 2.15 8.65
C VAL A 59 -1.22 2.78 9.83
N ARG A 60 -1.64 1.95 10.80
CA ARG A 60 -2.20 2.42 12.07
C ARG A 60 -1.50 1.75 13.24
N VAL A 61 -0.89 2.55 14.12
CA VAL A 61 -0.26 2.08 15.36
C VAL A 61 -1.04 2.61 16.54
N ASN A 62 -1.55 1.72 17.38
CA ASN A 62 -2.21 2.06 18.63
C ASN A 62 -1.48 1.44 19.82
N ARG A 63 -1.12 2.27 20.80
CA ARG A 63 -0.61 1.83 22.11
C ARG A 63 -1.77 1.61 23.06
N PHE A 64 -1.81 0.47 23.74
CA PHE A 64 -2.80 0.17 24.77
C PHE A 64 -2.26 0.62 26.13
N LEU A 65 -3.05 1.37 26.90
CA LEU A 65 -2.63 1.97 28.18
C LEU A 65 -2.93 1.07 29.39
N VAL A 66 -3.70 0.00 29.18
CA VAL A 66 -4.06 -1.01 30.18
C VAL A 66 -3.97 -2.40 29.56
N ASP A 67 -3.90 -3.42 30.41
CA ASP A 67 -4.00 -4.81 29.96
C ASP A 67 -5.30 -5.01 29.18
N THR A 68 -5.18 -5.54 27.96
CA THR A 68 -6.28 -5.57 26.98
C THR A 68 -6.37 -6.94 26.32
N MET A 69 -7.58 -7.31 25.91
CA MET A 69 -7.84 -8.48 25.08
C MET A 69 -8.28 -8.04 23.69
N VAL A 70 -7.73 -8.68 22.66
CA VAL A 70 -7.88 -8.29 21.25
C VAL A 70 -8.33 -9.49 20.42
N THR A 71 -9.26 -9.22 19.51
CA THR A 71 -9.72 -10.13 18.46
C THR A 71 -9.54 -9.43 17.12
N CYS A 72 -9.08 -10.15 16.11
CA CYS A 72 -8.91 -9.64 14.75
C CYS A 72 -9.58 -10.59 13.76
N GLU A 73 -10.36 -10.04 12.84
CA GLU A 73 -11.07 -10.74 11.77
C GLU A 73 -10.53 -10.31 10.39
N GLY A 74 -9.22 -10.42 10.20
CA GLY A 74 -8.58 -10.23 8.90
C GLY A 74 -8.56 -11.51 8.07
N GLU A 75 -8.06 -11.41 6.83
CA GLU A 75 -7.93 -12.54 5.91
C GLU A 75 -6.69 -12.37 5.01
N ARG A 76 -6.13 -13.48 4.53
CA ARG A 76 -5.13 -13.53 3.43
C ARG A 76 -3.84 -12.73 3.61
N ASN A 77 -3.47 -12.34 4.83
CA ASN A 77 -2.26 -11.54 5.06
C ASN A 77 -0.93 -12.30 4.92
N GLU A 78 -0.95 -13.64 4.87
CA GLU A 78 0.27 -14.47 4.89
C GLU A 78 0.77 -14.86 3.49
N SER A 79 -0.14 -15.09 2.51
CA SER A 79 0.22 -15.72 1.23
C SER A 79 -0.35 -15.07 -0.03
N ASP A 80 -1.38 -14.23 0.08
CA ASP A 80 -2.20 -13.87 -1.09
C ASP A 80 -2.25 -12.35 -1.33
N PRO A 81 -1.22 -11.78 -1.99
CA PRO A 81 -1.23 -10.37 -2.34
C PRO A 81 -2.43 -10.03 -3.23
N PRO A 82 -3.00 -8.82 -3.10
CA PRO A 82 -4.01 -8.35 -4.04
C PRO A 82 -3.45 -8.38 -5.46
N TRP A 83 -3.98 -9.29 -6.27
CA TRP A 83 -3.46 -9.57 -7.60
C TRP A 83 -3.72 -8.41 -8.56
N GLY A 84 -2.75 -8.15 -9.43
CA GLY A 84 -2.91 -7.26 -10.56
C GLY A 84 -3.75 -7.90 -11.66
N VAL A 85 -4.30 -7.08 -12.54
CA VAL A 85 -5.14 -7.54 -13.66
C VAL A 85 -4.68 -6.96 -14.99
N PHE A 86 -4.83 -7.75 -16.05
CA PHE A 86 -4.50 -7.36 -17.43
C PHE A 86 -3.07 -6.81 -17.62
N GLY A 87 -2.10 -7.38 -16.90
CA GLY A 87 -0.70 -6.97 -16.95
C GLY A 87 -0.28 -5.98 -15.85
N GLY A 88 -1.21 -5.57 -14.98
CA GLY A 88 -0.86 -4.85 -13.76
C GLY A 88 -0.09 -5.74 -12.79
N HIS A 89 0.76 -5.12 -11.98
CA HIS A 89 1.52 -5.78 -10.92
C HIS A 89 0.64 -6.07 -9.70
N ASP A 90 1.06 -7.04 -8.91
CA ASP A 90 0.44 -7.36 -7.63
C ASP A 90 0.73 -6.29 -6.58
N GLY A 91 -0.21 -6.16 -5.64
CA GLY A 91 -0.08 -5.33 -4.46
C GLY A 91 0.73 -5.98 -3.34
N VAL A 92 0.59 -5.43 -2.14
CA VAL A 92 1.34 -5.86 -0.95
C VAL A 92 0.38 -6.30 0.14
N ASN A 93 0.69 -7.42 0.78
CA ASN A 93 -0.12 -7.99 1.85
C ASN A 93 -0.24 -7.08 3.08
N ALA A 94 -1.35 -7.27 3.80
CA ALA A 94 -1.56 -6.69 5.11
C ALA A 94 -0.57 -7.27 6.13
N SER A 95 -0.40 -6.63 7.29
CA SER A 95 0.33 -7.23 8.40
C SER A 95 -0.20 -6.77 9.75
N THR A 96 0.08 -7.56 10.79
CA THR A 96 -0.21 -7.22 12.18
C THR A 96 1.04 -7.46 13.01
N LYS A 97 1.66 -6.36 13.44
CA LYS A 97 2.90 -6.37 14.22
C LYS A 97 2.62 -5.88 15.63
N ILE A 98 3.07 -6.62 16.62
CA ILE A 98 2.97 -6.28 18.04
C ILE A 98 4.34 -5.85 18.52
N THR A 99 4.41 -4.78 19.31
CA THR A 99 5.62 -4.42 20.06
C THR A 99 5.29 -4.33 21.54
N LYS A 100 5.91 -5.18 22.35
CA LYS A 100 5.72 -5.23 23.80
C LYS A 100 6.51 -4.10 24.50
N PRO A 101 6.20 -3.80 25.79
CA PRO A 101 6.91 -2.76 26.54
C PRO A 101 8.42 -3.00 26.69
N ASP A 102 8.86 -4.25 26.65
CA ASP A 102 10.28 -4.65 26.70
C ASP A 102 10.99 -4.54 25.34
N GLY A 103 10.29 -4.11 24.29
CA GLY A 103 10.80 -4.01 22.93
C GLY A 103 10.68 -5.29 22.11
N THR A 104 10.16 -6.38 22.67
CA THR A 104 9.92 -7.62 21.92
C THR A 104 8.91 -7.39 20.80
N VAL A 105 9.27 -7.82 19.59
CA VAL A 105 8.41 -7.73 18.40
C VAL A 105 7.85 -9.09 18.03
N GLU A 106 6.55 -9.16 17.78
CA GLU A 106 5.86 -10.36 17.30
C GLU A 106 5.01 -10.03 16.07
N TYR A 107 4.88 -10.98 15.15
CA TYR A 107 3.89 -10.90 14.07
C TYR A 107 2.76 -11.85 14.38
N TRP A 108 1.53 -11.33 14.37
CA TRP A 108 0.33 -12.11 14.62
C TRP A 108 -0.39 -12.45 13.30
N PRO A 109 -1.10 -13.58 13.22
CA PRO A 109 -1.85 -13.97 12.02
C PRO A 109 -2.99 -12.98 11.73
N SER A 110 -3.54 -13.01 10.51
CA SER A 110 -4.67 -12.13 10.13
C SER A 110 -5.92 -12.34 10.97
N LYS A 111 -6.12 -13.56 11.48
CA LYS A 111 -7.32 -13.94 12.21
C LYS A 111 -6.98 -14.62 13.53
N PHE A 112 -7.52 -14.09 14.62
CA PHE A 112 -7.38 -14.67 15.95
C PHE A 112 -8.42 -14.10 16.90
N THR A 113 -8.72 -14.85 17.96
CA THR A 113 -9.68 -14.45 18.99
C THR A 113 -9.02 -14.38 20.36
N GLY A 114 -9.32 -13.32 21.11
CA GLY A 114 -9.06 -13.24 22.54
C GLY A 114 -7.59 -13.25 22.96
N ARG A 115 -6.67 -12.77 22.12
CA ARG A 115 -5.26 -12.65 22.51
C ARG A 115 -5.08 -11.50 23.49
N THR A 116 -4.22 -11.67 24.49
CA THR A 116 -3.96 -10.65 25.51
C THR A 116 -2.72 -9.82 25.17
N LEU A 117 -2.77 -8.55 25.55
CA LEU A 117 -1.66 -7.60 25.50
C LEU A 117 -1.50 -6.97 26.87
N SER A 118 -0.26 -6.85 27.33
CA SER A 118 0.05 -6.07 28.51
C SER A 118 -0.04 -4.58 28.23
N ALA A 119 -0.37 -3.80 29.25
CA ALA A 119 -0.32 -2.35 29.22
C ALA A 119 1.03 -1.85 28.67
N GLY A 120 0.97 -0.85 27.80
CA GLY A 120 2.12 -0.30 27.09
C GLY A 120 2.45 -1.02 25.78
N SER A 121 1.84 -2.15 25.44
CA SER A 121 2.04 -2.80 24.13
C SER A 121 1.44 -1.96 23.00
N THR A 122 2.02 -2.05 21.80
CA THR A 122 1.44 -1.49 20.57
C THR A 122 0.96 -2.57 19.63
N ILE A 123 -0.11 -2.28 18.89
CA ILE A 123 -0.50 -3.01 17.69
C ILE A 123 -0.33 -2.07 16.51
N GLU A 124 0.49 -2.48 15.55
CA GLU A 124 0.56 -1.91 14.22
C GLU A 124 -0.24 -2.79 13.26
N ILE A 125 -1.29 -2.20 12.66
CA ILE A 125 -2.03 -2.81 11.57
C ILE A 125 -1.64 -2.08 10.29
N VAL A 126 -1.13 -2.84 9.33
CA VAL A 126 -0.83 -2.34 7.99
C VAL A 126 -1.85 -2.91 7.02
N VAL A 127 -2.61 -2.03 6.38
CA VAL A 127 -3.63 -2.38 5.39
C VAL A 127 -2.94 -2.67 4.04
N PRO A 128 -3.46 -3.61 3.22
CA PRO A 128 -2.79 -3.98 1.99
C PRO A 128 -2.84 -2.85 0.95
N ASN A 129 -1.81 -2.80 0.11
CA ASN A 129 -1.87 -2.06 -1.16
C ASN A 129 -2.53 -2.95 -2.20
N SER A 130 -3.45 -2.41 -2.98
CA SER A 130 -4.19 -3.19 -4.00
C SER A 130 -3.37 -3.37 -5.29
N GLY A 131 -3.73 -4.36 -6.11
CA GLY A 131 -3.10 -4.62 -7.41
C GLY A 131 -3.42 -3.55 -8.47
N GLY A 132 -2.53 -3.43 -9.46
CA GLY A 132 -2.65 -2.53 -10.59
C GLY A 132 -3.53 -3.09 -11.71
N TYR A 133 -3.96 -2.22 -12.61
CA TYR A 133 -4.74 -2.57 -13.81
C TYR A 133 -3.98 -2.18 -15.07
N GLY A 134 -3.84 -3.13 -16.01
CA GLY A 134 -3.22 -2.89 -17.31
C GLY A 134 -1.70 -2.82 -17.25
N ASP A 135 -1.05 -2.89 -18.42
CA ASP A 135 0.41 -2.78 -18.56
C ASP A 135 0.93 -1.42 -18.02
N PRO A 136 1.84 -1.41 -17.02
CA PRO A 136 2.50 -0.18 -16.54
C PRO A 136 3.13 0.68 -17.63
N LEU A 137 3.60 0.09 -18.73
CA LEU A 137 4.20 0.82 -19.86
C LEU A 137 3.19 1.67 -20.64
N GLU A 138 1.89 1.47 -20.41
CA GLU A 138 0.80 2.28 -20.95
C GLU A 138 0.38 3.44 -20.04
N ARG A 139 0.87 3.51 -18.79
CA ARG A 139 0.57 4.62 -17.89
C ARG A 139 1.09 5.92 -18.48
N ASP A 140 0.31 6.99 -18.37
CA ASP A 140 0.73 8.33 -18.76
C ASP A 140 1.94 8.76 -17.90
N PRO A 141 3.09 9.11 -18.51
CA PRO A 141 4.26 9.59 -17.77
C PRO A 141 3.97 10.76 -16.82
N GLU A 142 3.00 11.64 -17.16
CA GLU A 142 2.62 12.78 -16.31
C GLU A 142 1.96 12.31 -15.00
N LEU A 143 1.18 11.22 -15.05
CA LEU A 143 0.61 10.62 -13.84
C LEU A 143 1.69 9.96 -12.99
N VAL A 144 2.71 9.36 -13.62
CA VAL A 144 3.86 8.79 -12.89
C VAL A 144 4.66 9.89 -12.19
N LEU A 145 4.86 11.04 -12.85
CA LEU A 145 5.48 12.20 -12.21
C LEU A 145 4.68 12.67 -11.01
N SER A 146 3.34 12.80 -11.14
CA SER A 146 2.47 13.14 -10.00
C SER A 146 2.64 12.15 -8.84
N ASP A 147 2.61 10.84 -9.13
CA ASP A 147 2.78 9.81 -8.10
C ASP A 147 4.13 9.93 -7.36
N VAL A 148 5.21 10.29 -8.07
CA VAL A 148 6.53 10.52 -7.45
C VAL A 148 6.53 11.78 -6.59
N LEU A 149 5.94 12.87 -7.08
CA LEU A 149 5.88 14.14 -6.35
C LEU A 149 4.97 14.05 -5.10
N ASP A 150 3.93 13.22 -5.15
CA ASP A 150 3.02 12.94 -4.04
C ASP A 150 3.55 11.87 -3.08
N GLY A 151 4.70 11.24 -3.39
CA GLY A 151 5.33 10.22 -2.55
C GLY A 151 4.65 8.85 -2.59
N PHE A 152 3.81 8.58 -3.58
CA PHE A 152 3.15 7.29 -3.81
C PHE A 152 4.07 6.24 -4.42
N THR A 153 5.17 6.70 -5.02
CA THR A 153 6.27 5.88 -5.53
C THR A 153 7.56 6.71 -5.52
N THR A 154 8.70 6.10 -5.84
CA THR A 154 9.99 6.79 -5.96
C THR A 154 10.41 6.93 -7.41
N ALA A 155 11.39 7.77 -7.72
CA ALA A 155 11.94 7.91 -9.07
C ALA A 155 12.56 6.59 -9.56
N GLU A 156 13.22 5.83 -8.67
CA GLU A 156 13.81 4.54 -8.98
C GLU A 156 12.74 3.51 -9.36
N LEU A 157 11.63 3.50 -8.63
CA LEU A 157 10.48 2.64 -8.92
C LEU A 157 9.74 3.08 -10.17
N ALA A 158 9.65 4.40 -10.41
CA ALA A 158 9.09 4.96 -11.63
C ALA A 158 9.84 4.47 -12.88
N GLU A 159 11.18 4.48 -12.82
CA GLU A 159 12.04 3.97 -13.88
C GLU A 159 11.93 2.44 -14.00
N ARG A 160 11.91 1.71 -12.88
CA ARG A 160 11.85 0.24 -12.88
C ARG A 160 10.54 -0.28 -13.48
N ASP A 161 9.40 0.21 -12.97
CA ASP A 161 8.08 -0.38 -13.24
C ASP A 161 7.40 0.25 -14.45
N TYR A 162 7.42 1.59 -14.55
CA TYR A 162 6.74 2.32 -15.62
C TYR A 162 7.66 2.72 -16.78
N ARG A 163 8.98 2.50 -16.62
CA ARG A 163 10.02 2.93 -17.57
C ARG A 163 9.99 4.44 -17.82
N VAL A 164 9.68 5.22 -16.78
CA VAL A 164 9.64 6.69 -16.82
C VAL A 164 10.82 7.23 -16.03
N VAL A 165 11.63 8.06 -16.66
CA VAL A 165 12.78 8.71 -16.03
C VAL A 165 12.36 10.10 -15.56
N ILE A 166 12.51 10.34 -14.27
CA ILE A 166 12.08 11.59 -13.61
C ILE A 166 13.29 12.28 -13.01
N ASP A 167 13.45 13.57 -13.32
CA ASP A 167 14.31 14.48 -12.59
C ASP A 167 13.52 15.08 -11.43
N VAL A 168 13.76 14.60 -10.21
CA VAL A 168 13.03 15.00 -9.01
C VAL A 168 13.33 16.45 -8.61
N GLU A 169 14.56 16.92 -8.83
CA GLU A 169 14.96 18.30 -8.50
C GLU A 169 14.25 19.29 -9.42
N ARG A 170 14.21 18.99 -10.72
CA ARG A 170 13.53 19.82 -11.73
C ARG A 170 12.03 19.57 -11.79
N ARG A 171 11.53 18.48 -11.20
CA ARG A 171 10.13 18.03 -11.26
C ARG A 171 9.65 17.86 -12.70
N THR A 172 10.48 17.23 -13.53
CA THR A 172 10.24 17.04 -14.96
C THR A 172 10.52 15.62 -15.39
N ILE A 173 9.88 15.20 -16.48
CA ILE A 173 10.13 13.91 -17.13
C ILE A 173 11.23 14.06 -18.18
N ASP A 174 12.19 13.14 -18.20
CA ASP A 174 13.06 12.97 -19.37
C ASP A 174 12.31 12.16 -20.43
N HIS A 175 11.65 12.86 -21.34
CA HIS A 175 10.84 12.24 -22.39
C HIS A 175 11.68 11.40 -23.37
N GLU A 176 12.95 11.74 -23.61
CA GLU A 176 13.80 10.98 -24.53
C GLU A 176 14.23 9.66 -23.90
N ALA A 177 14.74 9.71 -22.67
CA ALA A 177 15.10 8.50 -21.92
C ALA A 177 13.89 7.61 -21.67
N THR A 178 12.74 8.19 -21.31
CA THR A 178 11.47 7.46 -21.12
C THR A 178 11.03 6.73 -22.40
N ARG A 179 11.05 7.40 -23.56
CA ARG A 179 10.71 6.74 -24.85
C ARG A 179 11.62 5.56 -25.12
N ARG A 180 12.95 5.77 -24.99
CA ARG A 180 13.96 4.73 -25.22
C ARG A 180 13.76 3.52 -24.31
N LEU A 181 13.53 3.74 -23.00
CA LEU A 181 13.31 2.64 -22.05
C LEU A 181 12.01 1.88 -22.34
N ARG A 182 10.93 2.57 -22.70
CA ARG A 182 9.66 1.91 -23.08
C ARG A 182 9.78 1.12 -24.39
N GLU A 183 10.52 1.61 -25.37
CA GLU A 183 10.81 0.87 -26.61
C GLU A 183 11.61 -0.40 -26.33
N GLN A 184 12.64 -0.32 -25.48
CA GLN A 184 13.43 -1.49 -25.05
C GLN A 184 12.59 -2.51 -24.28
N GLY A 185 11.74 -2.06 -23.35
CA GLY A 185 10.84 -2.93 -22.59
C GLY A 185 9.84 -3.68 -23.50
N ARG A 186 9.27 -2.98 -24.48
CA ARG A 186 8.36 -3.59 -25.48
C ARG A 186 9.07 -4.56 -26.42
N ALA A 187 10.32 -4.29 -26.78
CA ALA A 187 11.13 -5.20 -27.59
C ALA A 187 11.50 -6.48 -26.80
N GLY A 188 11.87 -6.35 -25.53
CA GLY A 188 12.16 -7.49 -24.64
C GLY A 188 10.95 -8.40 -24.39
N ALA A 189 9.75 -7.83 -24.25
CA ALA A 189 8.52 -8.60 -24.11
C ALA A 189 8.08 -9.35 -25.39
N ARG A 190 8.62 -8.97 -26.56
CA ARG A 190 8.31 -9.58 -27.87
C ARG A 190 9.31 -10.67 -28.31
N SER A 191 10.36 -10.92 -27.54
CA SER A 191 11.26 -12.05 -27.80
C SER A 191 10.65 -13.32 -27.17
N PRO A 192 10.27 -14.34 -27.96
CA PRO A 192 9.69 -15.55 -27.40
C PRO A 192 10.73 -16.33 -26.62
N ALA A 193 10.31 -16.89 -25.49
CA ALA A 193 10.98 -18.03 -24.88
C ALA A 193 11.07 -19.14 -25.93
N THR A 194 12.30 -19.47 -26.35
CA THR A 194 12.66 -20.70 -27.07
C THR A 194 12.57 -21.91 -26.17
#